data_AF-F4CD70-F1
#
_entry.id   AF-F4CD70-F1
#
_cell.length_a   1.000
_cell.length_b   1.000
_cell.length_c   1.000
_cell.angle_alpha   90.00
_cell.angle_beta   90.00
_cell.angle_gamma   90.00
#
_symmetry.space_group_name_H-M   'P 1'
#
loop_
_entity.id
_entity.type
_entity.pdbx_description
1 polymer ?
#
loop_
_entity_poly.entity_id
_entity_poly.type
_entity_poly.pdbx_seq_one_letter_code
_entity_poly.pdbx_strand_id
1 'polypeptide(L)'
;MKSKIYALLTVFMLAFTFSTPIAALANDKNAKTIEVSKEEAAREINAMKRRVAEIKAMDKSTMTKAERKALRKELREMNKRARALGSGGVYLSVGAIIIIILVLILIL
;
A
#
# COMPACT_ATOMS: atom_id res chain seq x y z
N MET A 1 7.06 35.51 -4.88
CA MET A 1 6.49 34.15 -4.74
C MET A 1 6.42 33.39 -6.06
N LYS A 2 6.04 34.04 -7.18
CA LYS A 2 5.98 33.41 -8.52
C LYS A 2 7.33 32.87 -9.01
N SER A 3 8.44 33.57 -8.75
CA SER A 3 9.79 33.12 -9.12
C SER A 3 10.23 31.82 -8.45
N LYS A 4 9.87 31.60 -7.19
CA LYS A 4 10.13 30.35 -6.46
C LYS A 4 9.27 29.19 -6.98
N ILE A 5 8.04 29.50 -7.41
CA ILE A 5 7.13 28.54 -8.04
C ILE A 5 7.67 28.11 -9.42
N TYR A 6 8.14 29.05 -10.24
CA TYR A 6 8.76 28.72 -11.53
C TYR A 6 10.07 27.92 -11.34
N ALA A 7 10.88 28.24 -10.33
CA ALA A 7 12.08 27.48 -10.01
C ALA A 7 11.78 26.04 -9.54
N LEU A 8 10.66 25.83 -8.82
CA LEU A 8 10.22 24.50 -8.44
C LEU A 8 9.69 23.70 -9.66
N LEU A 9 9.00 24.39 -10.57
CA LEU A 9 8.42 23.80 -11.79
C LEU A 9 9.51 23.39 -12.80
N THR A 10 10.61 24.15 -12.91
CA THR A 10 11.75 23.78 -13.75
C THR A 10 12.52 22.58 -13.20
N VAL A 11 12.69 22.48 -11.87
CA VAL A 11 13.30 21.29 -11.22
C VAL A 11 12.43 20.05 -11.41
N PHE A 12 11.10 20.19 -11.39
CA PHE A 12 10.17 19.09 -11.64
C PHE A 12 10.22 18.58 -13.09
N MET A 13 10.34 19.49 -14.07
CA MET A 13 10.52 19.11 -15.48
C MET A 13 11.87 18.43 -15.76
N LEU A 14 12.94 18.84 -15.07
CA LEU A 14 14.26 18.23 -15.22
C LEU A 14 14.34 16.82 -14.60
N ALA A 15 13.50 16.52 -13.60
CA ALA A 15 13.45 15.18 -12.99
C ALA A 15 12.81 14.13 -13.91
N PHE A 16 12.08 14.54 -14.94
CA PHE A 16 11.39 13.65 -15.88
C PHE A 16 12.27 13.20 -17.06
N THR A 17 13.44 13.81 -17.28
CA THR A 17 14.30 13.51 -18.45
C THR A 17 15.28 12.35 -18.22
N PHE A 18 15.27 11.70 -17.05
CA PHE A 18 16.11 10.53 -16.74
C PHE A 18 15.35 9.18 -16.80
N SER A 19 14.39 9.02 -17.71
CA SER A 19 13.88 7.70 -18.07
C SER A 19 14.66 7.14 -19.27
N THR A 20 15.66 6.31 -19.00
CA THR A 20 16.26 5.42 -20.00
C THR A 20 15.21 4.43 -20.52
N PRO A 21 15.25 4.01 -21.80
CA PRO A 21 14.33 3.00 -22.29
C PRO A 21 14.87 1.63 -21.91
N ILE A 22 14.30 1.00 -20.88
CA ILE A 22 14.45 -0.46 -20.70
C ILE A 22 13.50 -1.11 -21.70
N ALA A 23 13.99 -1.31 -22.92
CA ALA A 23 13.40 -2.25 -23.86
C ALA A 23 13.80 -3.67 -23.44
N ALA A 24 12.96 -4.32 -22.63
CA ALA A 24 13.02 -5.77 -22.43
C ALA A 24 11.62 -6.31 -22.06
N LEU A 25 11.01 -6.97 -23.04
CA LEU A 25 9.99 -8.02 -22.96
C LEU A 25 8.86 -7.84 -21.92
N ALA A 26 7.69 -7.45 -22.40
CA ALA A 26 6.57 -8.38 -22.59
C ALA A 26 5.30 -7.59 -22.93
N ASN A 27 4.62 -8.09 -23.94
CA ASN A 27 3.23 -7.84 -24.22
C ASN A 27 2.39 -7.99 -22.93
N ASP A 28 1.89 -6.91 -22.35
CA ASP A 28 0.53 -6.92 -21.81
C ASP A 28 -0.06 -5.51 -21.70
N LYS A 29 -1.16 -5.33 -22.42
CA LYS A 29 -2.04 -4.18 -22.29
C LYS A 29 -2.85 -4.38 -21.02
N ASN A 30 -2.33 -3.96 -19.88
CA ASN A 30 -3.19 -3.60 -18.76
C ASN A 30 -2.43 -2.64 -17.85
N ALA A 31 -2.89 -1.39 -17.82
CA ALA A 31 -2.88 -0.65 -16.58
C ALA A 31 -3.55 -1.57 -15.56
N LYS A 32 -2.75 -2.25 -14.73
CA LYS A 32 -3.24 -3.16 -13.69
C LYS A 32 -3.87 -2.28 -12.61
N THR A 33 -5.06 -1.77 -12.91
CA THR A 33 -6.14 -1.65 -11.93
C THR A 33 -6.02 -2.92 -11.09
N ILE A 34 -5.79 -2.74 -9.80
CA ILE A 34 -5.58 -3.83 -8.85
C ILE A 34 -6.93 -4.53 -8.67
N GLU A 35 -7.44 -5.16 -9.72
CA GLU A 35 -8.24 -6.36 -9.60
C GLU A 35 -7.27 -7.42 -9.12
N VAL A 36 -7.01 -7.43 -7.81
CA VAL A 36 -6.61 -8.68 -7.18
C VAL A 36 -7.67 -9.67 -7.63
N SER A 37 -7.29 -10.68 -8.42
CA SER A 37 -8.23 -11.73 -8.80
C SER A 37 -8.89 -12.21 -7.50
N LYS A 38 -10.22 -12.43 -7.51
CA LYS A 38 -10.94 -12.91 -6.31
C LYS A 38 -10.24 -14.11 -5.68
N GLU A 39 -9.53 -14.90 -6.48
CA GLU A 39 -8.69 -16.03 -6.05
C GLU A 39 -7.41 -15.59 -5.32
N GLU A 40 -6.70 -14.56 -5.80
CA GLU A 40 -5.53 -13.99 -5.13
C GLU A 40 -5.90 -13.38 -3.77
N ALA A 41 -7.01 -12.64 -3.71
CA ALA A 41 -7.51 -12.06 -2.47
C ALA A 41 -7.92 -13.15 -1.47
N ALA A 42 -8.58 -14.21 -1.95
CA ALA A 42 -8.94 -15.36 -1.12
C ALA A 42 -7.69 -16.10 -0.59
N ARG A 43 -6.64 -16.26 -1.41
CA ARG A 43 -5.37 -16.85 -0.98
C ARG A 43 -4.70 -16.03 0.13
N GLU A 44 -4.64 -14.71 -0.01
CA GLU A 44 -4.09 -13.82 1.02
C GLU A 44 -4.91 -13.84 2.31
N ILE A 45 -6.25 -13.80 2.21
CA ILE A 45 -7.14 -13.90 3.38
C ILE A 45 -6.91 -15.23 4.13
N ASN A 46 -6.76 -16.34 3.40
CA ASN A 46 -6.50 -17.64 4.01
C ASN A 46 -5.11 -17.71 4.68
N ALA A 47 -4.09 -17.09 4.09
CA ALA A 47 -2.78 -16.95 4.73
C ALA A 47 -2.87 -16.14 6.04
N MET A 48 -3.59 -15.01 6.03
CA MET A 48 -3.83 -14.22 7.25
C MET A 48 -4.60 -15.01 8.32
N LYS A 49 -5.64 -15.77 7.94
CA LYS A 49 -6.39 -16.63 8.86
C LYS A 49 -5.50 -17.67 9.55
N ARG A 50 -4.60 -18.31 8.81
CA ARG A 50 -3.63 -19.27 9.37
C ARG A 50 -2.72 -18.59 10.40
N ARG A 51 -2.16 -17.44 10.06
CA ARG A 51 -1.31 -16.68 10.99
C ARG A 51 -2.06 -16.24 12.25
N VAL A 52 -3.31 -15.81 12.12
CA VAL A 52 -4.16 -15.48 13.27
C VAL A 52 -4.40 -16.70 14.16
N ALA A 53 -4.65 -17.88 13.57
CA ALA A 53 -4.84 -19.12 14.30
C ALA A 53 -3.56 -19.52 15.06
N GLU A 54 -2.39 -19.40 14.44
CA GLU A 54 -1.08 -19.61 15.10
C GLU A 54 -0.89 -18.67 16.29
N ILE A 55 -1.10 -17.36 16.09
CA ILE A 55 -1.00 -16.37 17.17
C ILE A 55 -2.03 -16.64 18.27
N LYS A 56 -3.20 -17.18 17.94
CA LYS A 56 -4.23 -17.55 18.92
C LYS A 56 -3.81 -18.76 19.75
N ALA A 57 -3.19 -19.77 19.13
CA ALA A 57 -2.74 -21.00 19.76
C ALA A 57 -1.44 -20.84 20.56
N MET A 58 -0.67 -19.78 20.31
CA MET A 58 0.57 -19.48 21.02
C MET A 58 0.33 -19.25 22.52
N ASP A 59 1.14 -19.88 23.37
CA ASP A 59 1.20 -19.54 24.79
C ASP A 59 1.90 -18.18 24.97
N LYS A 60 1.23 -17.27 25.68
CA LYS A 60 1.64 -15.88 25.88
C LYS A 60 2.01 -15.58 27.33
N SER A 61 1.96 -16.59 28.20
CA SER A 61 2.23 -16.49 29.63
C SER A 61 3.64 -15.98 29.90
N THR A 62 4.61 -16.45 29.12
CA THR A 62 6.04 -16.12 29.23
C THR A 62 6.45 -14.87 28.45
N MET A 63 5.57 -14.29 27.63
CA MET A 63 5.92 -13.14 26.79
C MET A 63 6.07 -11.84 27.60
N THR A 64 6.96 -10.97 27.15
CA THR A 64 7.10 -9.62 27.67
C THR A 64 5.93 -8.73 27.23
N LYS A 65 5.76 -7.58 27.91
CA LYS A 65 4.76 -6.57 27.50
C LYS A 65 4.99 -6.07 26.07
N ALA A 66 6.25 -5.94 25.64
CA ALA A 66 6.61 -5.46 24.31
C ALA A 66 6.22 -6.46 23.22
N GLU A 67 6.51 -7.74 23.40
CA GLU A 67 6.17 -8.78 22.42
C GLU A 67 4.65 -8.96 22.30
N ARG A 68 3.92 -8.91 23.42
CA ARG A 68 2.44 -8.90 23.38
C ARG A 68 1.89 -7.70 22.63
N LYS A 69 2.54 -6.52 22.74
CA LYS A 69 2.16 -5.32 21.98
C LYS A 69 2.44 -5.50 20.49
N ALA A 70 3.55 -6.13 20.12
CA ALA A 70 3.88 -6.45 18.73
C ALA A 70 2.84 -7.39 18.11
N LEU A 71 2.46 -8.49 18.78
CA LEU A 71 1.42 -9.40 18.31
C LEU A 71 0.06 -8.69 18.11
N ARG A 72 -0.31 -7.80 19.03
CA ARG A 72 -1.54 -6.99 18.86
C ARG A 72 -1.47 -6.05 17.67
N LYS A 73 -0.29 -5.48 17.38
CA LYS A 73 -0.08 -4.61 16.22
C LYS A 73 -0.20 -5.41 14.92
N GLU A 74 0.42 -6.58 14.86
CA GLU A 74 0.35 -7.51 13.73
C GLU A 74 -1.12 -7.91 13.44
N LEU A 75 -1.88 -8.30 14.48
CA LEU A 75 -3.30 -8.63 14.34
C LEU A 75 -4.13 -7.45 13.83
N ARG A 76 -3.86 -6.22 14.29
CA ARG A 76 -4.56 -5.00 13.83
C ARG A 76 -4.25 -4.69 12.36
N GLU A 77 -3.00 -4.86 11.94
CA GLU A 77 -2.59 -4.65 10.54
C GLU A 77 -3.19 -5.71 9.61
N MET A 78 -3.25 -6.98 10.03
CA MET A 78 -3.94 -8.03 9.28
C MET A 78 -5.44 -7.74 9.15
N ASN A 79 -6.11 -7.26 10.20
CA ASN A 79 -7.52 -6.87 10.12
C ASN A 79 -7.76 -5.70 9.16
N LYS A 80 -6.88 -4.68 9.16
CA LYS A 80 -6.95 -3.57 8.19
C LYS A 80 -6.82 -4.07 6.75
N ARG A 81 -5.84 -4.95 6.50
CA ARG A 81 -5.61 -5.56 5.18
C ARG A 81 -6.79 -6.42 4.73
N ALA A 82 -7.32 -7.27 5.61
CA ALA A 82 -8.47 -8.12 5.30
C ALA A 82 -9.75 -7.32 5.02
N ARG A 83 -9.98 -6.20 5.72
CA ARG A 83 -11.10 -5.29 5.44
C ARG A 83 -10.96 -4.63 4.08
N ALA A 84 -9.77 -4.15 3.73
CA ALA A 84 -9.49 -3.61 2.41
C ALA A 84 -9.79 -4.65 1.30
N LEU A 85 -9.43 -5.93 1.51
CA LEU A 85 -9.71 -7.02 0.56
C LEU A 85 -11.20 -7.36 0.46
N GLY A 86 -11.93 -7.36 1.58
CA GLY A 86 -13.28 -7.93 1.67
C GLY A 86 -14.45 -6.98 1.39
N SER A 87 -14.31 -5.67 1.63
CA SER A 87 -15.42 -4.72 1.48
C SER A 87 -15.50 -4.04 0.12
N GLY A 88 -14.75 -4.51 -0.89
CA GLY A 88 -14.60 -3.77 -2.15
C GLY A 88 -14.08 -2.35 -1.92
N GLY A 89 -13.38 -2.13 -0.80
CA GLY A 89 -12.83 -0.84 -0.46
C GLY A 89 -11.74 -0.47 -1.46
N VAL A 90 -11.75 0.77 -1.93
CA VAL A 90 -10.72 1.27 -2.85
C VAL A 90 -9.36 1.07 -2.20
N TYR A 91 -8.52 0.24 -2.84
CA TYR A 91 -7.10 0.18 -2.56
C TYR A 91 -6.48 1.50 -3.00
N LEU A 92 -6.48 2.46 -2.09
CA LEU A 92 -5.72 3.69 -2.26
C LEU A 92 -4.24 3.31 -2.12
N SER A 93 -3.62 3.03 -3.27
CA SER A 93 -2.16 2.95 -3.40
C SER A 93 -1.55 4.17 -2.70
N VAL A 94 -0.34 4.00 -2.13
CA VAL A 94 0.42 5.13 -1.58
C VAL A 94 0.48 6.29 -2.58
N GLY A 95 0.58 5.99 -3.88
CA GLY A 95 0.52 6.99 -4.95
C GLY A 95 -0.82 7.73 -5.05
N ALA A 96 -1.94 7.04 -4.86
CA ALA A 96 -3.26 7.67 -4.88
C ALA A 96 -3.53 8.51 -3.61
N ILE A 97 -2.98 8.12 -2.46
CA ILE A 97 -3.00 8.97 -1.24
C ILE A 97 -2.18 10.24 -1.47
N ILE A 98 -1.01 10.13 -2.11
CA ILE A 98 -0.18 11.29 -2.49
C ILE A 98 -0.94 12.22 -3.44
N ILE A 99 -1.64 11.69 -4.45
CA ILE A 99 -2.44 12.49 -5.39
C ILE A 99 -3.55 13.24 -4.67
N ILE A 100 -4.28 12.60 -3.73
CA ILE A 100 -5.33 13.27 -2.95
C ILE A 100 -4.73 14.41 -2.11
N ILE A 101 -3.59 14.17 -1.46
CA ILE A 101 -2.89 15.21 -0.68
C ILE A 101 -2.46 16.38 -1.58
N LEU A 102 -1.93 16.11 -2.79
CA LEU A 102 -1.53 17.15 -3.74
C LEU A 102 -2.72 18.00 -4.22
N VAL A 103 -3.87 17.40 -4.47
CA VAL A 103 -5.09 18.12 -4.89
C VAL A 103 -5.58 19.05 -3.78
N LEU A 104 -5.56 18.61 -2.52
CA LEU A 104 -5.95 19.45 -1.37
C LEU A 104 -5.03 20.68 -1.21
N ILE A 105 -3.73 20.55 -1.50
CA ILE A 105 -2.76 21.65 -1.45
C ILE A 105 -2.97 22.67 -2.58
N LEU A 106 -3.47 22.24 -3.75
CA LEU A 106 -3.74 23.15 -4.87
C LEU A 106 -5.03 23.97 -4.70
N ILE A 107 -6.00 23.41 -3.97
CA ILE A 107 -7.32 24.04 -3.76
C ILE A 107 -7.32 24.97 -2.55
N LEU A 108 -6.50 24.68 -1.53
CA LEU A 108 -6.32 25.51 -0.34
C LEU A 108 -5.36 26.67 -0.59
#